data_AF-A0A9P5UAK9-F1
#
_entry.id   AF-A0A9P5UAK9-F1
#
_cell.length_a   1.000
_cell.length_b   1.000
_cell.length_c   1.000
_cell.angle_alpha   90.00
_cell.angle_beta   90.00
_cell.angle_gamma   90.00
#
_symmetry.space_group_name_H-M   'P 1'
#
loop_
_entity.id
_entity.type
_entity.pdbx_description
1 polymer ?
#
loop_
_entity_poly.entity_id
_entity_poly.type
_entity_poly.pdbx_seq_one_letter_code
_entity_poly.pdbx_strand_id
1 'polypeptide(L)'
;MAAAVKGRKAPSNAVVPRPIGMDKLFDLDVDDAIWDDIGLDEQVRTGIRGILLRDRSVEELQRLRYELSVLGEWFKEEWDTLMFAMSMTDDANLLFQLNERRTNLIRLGLGWTQALSNLPADVRPSFVGPEPAQWMEIELETDADHVELLQEMEEDGYQFDDDDLDMGLVEHMDTLALADAQRFGDM
;
A
#
# COMPACT_ATOMS: atom_id res chain seq x y z
N MET A 1 47.86 -5.09 13.84
CA MET A 1 46.93 -6.08 13.26
C MET A 1 47.55 -6.89 12.12
N ALA A 2 47.97 -6.27 11.00
CA ALA A 2 48.55 -7.00 9.86
C ALA A 2 49.75 -7.92 10.22
N ALA A 3 50.65 -7.46 11.09
CA ALA A 3 51.78 -8.25 11.57
C ALA A 3 51.35 -9.47 12.43
N ALA A 4 50.22 -9.39 13.14
CA ALA A 4 49.72 -10.46 13.99
C ALA A 4 49.04 -11.57 13.16
N VAL A 5 48.29 -11.20 12.12
CA VAL A 5 47.71 -12.14 11.15
C VAL A 5 48.82 -12.83 10.35
N LYS A 6 49.79 -12.08 9.82
CA LYS A 6 50.94 -12.62 9.08
C LYS A 6 51.83 -13.52 9.95
N GLY A 7 51.93 -13.22 11.23
CA GLY A 7 52.65 -14.02 12.22
C GLY A 7 51.87 -15.22 12.77
N ARG A 8 50.66 -15.53 12.27
CA ARG A 8 49.74 -16.57 12.79
C ARG A 8 49.46 -16.48 14.30
N LYS A 9 49.57 -15.28 14.86
CA LYS A 9 49.23 -15.00 16.27
C LYS A 9 47.77 -14.57 16.44
N ALA A 10 47.05 -14.39 15.33
CA ALA A 10 45.62 -14.11 15.31
C ALA A 10 44.81 -15.41 15.13
N PRO A 11 43.52 -15.43 15.51
CA PRO A 11 42.63 -16.56 15.28
C PRO A 11 42.62 -17.01 13.82
N SER A 12 42.37 -18.31 13.59
CA SER A 12 42.12 -18.82 12.23
C SER A 12 40.98 -18.02 11.58
N ASN A 13 41.19 -17.57 10.35
CA ASN A 13 40.28 -16.72 9.55
C ASN A 13 40.20 -15.24 9.97
N ALA A 14 41.11 -14.74 10.81
CA ALA A 14 41.18 -13.31 11.09
C ALA A 14 41.56 -12.49 9.84
N VAL A 15 40.63 -11.67 9.36
CA VAL A 15 40.85 -10.72 8.26
C VAL A 15 41.34 -9.40 8.82
N VAL A 16 42.35 -8.80 8.18
CA VAL A 16 42.86 -7.48 8.58
C VAL A 16 41.84 -6.42 8.14
N PRO A 17 41.32 -5.58 9.06
CA PRO A 17 40.43 -4.49 8.69
C PRO A 17 41.13 -3.50 7.76
N ARG A 18 40.37 -2.84 6.87
CA ARG A 18 40.93 -1.77 6.04
C ARG A 18 41.33 -0.60 6.95
N PRO A 19 42.53 -0.03 6.79
CA PRO A 19 42.95 1.13 7.58
C PRO A 19 42.07 2.33 7.25
N ILE A 20 41.58 3.01 8.29
CA ILE A 20 40.73 4.19 8.15
C ILE A 20 41.61 5.41 7.85
N GLY A 21 41.26 6.19 6.84
CA GLY A 21 41.88 7.48 6.56
C GLY A 21 41.54 8.48 7.66
N MET A 22 42.48 8.73 8.58
CA MET A 22 42.27 9.61 9.73
C MET A 22 41.97 11.06 9.34
N ASP A 23 42.44 11.46 8.16
CA ASP A 23 42.22 12.76 7.52
C ASP A 23 40.77 12.97 7.06
N LYS A 24 40.02 11.88 6.84
CA LYS A 24 38.61 11.91 6.40
C LYS A 24 37.66 11.24 7.40
N LEU A 25 38.12 10.99 8.62
CA LEU A 25 37.35 10.27 9.63
C LEU A 25 36.03 10.98 9.97
N PHE A 26 36.02 12.32 9.93
CA PHE A 26 34.83 13.13 10.19
C PHE A 26 33.97 13.38 8.94
N ASP A 27 34.45 12.98 7.77
CA ASP A 27 33.73 13.09 6.49
C ASP A 27 33.12 11.73 6.07
N LEU A 28 33.19 10.71 6.94
CA LEU A 28 32.64 9.38 6.67
C LEU A 28 31.11 9.41 6.67
N ASP A 29 30.50 8.85 5.63
CA ASP A 29 29.05 8.66 5.50
C ASP A 29 28.64 7.21 5.78
N VAL A 30 27.34 6.96 5.94
CA VAL A 30 26.76 5.62 6.24
C VAL A 30 27.02 4.62 5.10
N ASP A 31 27.21 5.12 3.87
CA ASP A 31 27.50 4.30 2.68
C ASP A 31 29.00 3.97 2.52
N ASP A 32 29.88 4.50 3.37
CA ASP A 32 31.31 4.24 3.26
C ASP A 32 31.65 2.79 3.65
N ALA A 33 32.60 2.20 2.92
CA ALA A 33 33.03 0.80 3.05
C ALA A 33 33.68 0.43 4.41
N ILE A 34 33.74 1.36 5.37
CA ILE A 34 34.02 1.05 6.79
C ILE A 34 32.84 0.36 7.46
N TRP A 35 31.62 0.65 7.00
CA TRP A 35 30.36 0.02 7.41
C TRP A 35 30.08 -1.28 6.67
N ASP A 36 30.89 -1.65 5.67
CA ASP A 36 30.87 -3.01 5.14
C ASP A 36 31.23 -3.98 6.27
N ASP A 37 30.40 -5.00 6.49
CA ASP A 37 30.61 -6.08 7.44
C ASP A 37 31.87 -6.90 7.11
N ILE A 38 33.05 -6.37 7.43
CA ILE A 38 34.34 -7.06 7.24
C ILE A 38 34.37 -8.25 8.21
N GLY A 39 34.05 -9.44 7.69
CA GLY A 39 34.24 -10.72 8.39
C GLY A 39 33.01 -11.61 8.52
N LEU A 40 31.84 -11.20 8.02
CA LEU A 40 30.66 -12.07 7.96
C LEU A 40 30.56 -12.74 6.58
N ASP A 41 30.31 -14.06 6.59
CA ASP A 41 30.03 -14.83 5.39
C ASP A 41 28.68 -14.40 4.78
N GLU A 42 28.54 -14.50 3.46
CA GLU A 42 27.33 -14.06 2.76
C GLU A 42 26.07 -14.80 3.22
N GLN A 43 26.21 -16.08 3.58
CA GLN A 43 25.09 -16.86 4.11
C GLN A 43 24.65 -16.34 5.48
N VAL A 44 25.62 -15.95 6.32
CA VAL A 44 25.35 -15.37 7.64
C VAL A 44 24.66 -14.01 7.48
N ARG A 45 25.12 -13.17 6.56
CA ARG A 45 24.49 -11.87 6.26
C ARG A 45 23.07 -12.03 5.74
N THR A 46 22.86 -12.96 4.82
CA THR A 46 21.53 -13.28 4.28
C THR A 46 20.61 -13.76 5.40
N GLY A 47 21.11 -14.60 6.31
CA GLY A 47 20.36 -15.06 7.48
C GLY A 47 19.95 -13.92 8.41
N ILE A 48 20.88 -13.01 8.75
CA ILE A 48 20.59 -11.83 9.59
C ILE A 48 19.56 -10.94 8.91
N ARG A 49 19.73 -10.61 7.62
CA ARG A 49 18.76 -9.81 6.85
C ARG A 49 17.39 -10.47 6.82
N GLY A 50 17.32 -11.80 6.64
CA GLY A 50 16.08 -12.54 6.65
C GLY A 50 15.33 -12.47 7.99
N ILE A 51 16.07 -12.59 9.11
CA ILE A 51 15.49 -12.46 10.46
C ILE A 51 14.97 -11.03 10.68
N LEU A 52 15.78 -10.02 10.37
CA LEU A 52 15.38 -8.61 10.53
C LEU A 52 14.19 -8.25 9.65
N LEU A 53 14.14 -8.74 8.42
CA LEU A 53 13.03 -8.52 7.51
C LEU A 53 11.76 -9.19 8.04
N ARG A 54 11.86 -10.42 8.56
CA ARG A 54 10.73 -11.11 9.21
C ARG A 54 10.21 -10.30 10.39
N ASP A 55 11.09 -9.86 11.28
CA ASP A 55 10.70 -9.14 12.49
C ASP A 55 10.08 -7.79 12.15
N ARG A 56 10.65 -7.06 11.17
CA ARG A 56 10.04 -5.85 10.61
C ARG A 56 8.66 -6.12 10.02
N SER A 57 8.50 -7.16 9.21
CA SER A 57 7.20 -7.49 8.63
C SER A 57 6.14 -7.80 9.69
N VAL A 58 6.52 -8.40 10.82
CA VAL A 58 5.61 -8.64 11.96
C VAL A 58 5.22 -7.32 12.63
N GLU A 59 6.18 -6.44 12.89
CA GLU A 59 5.94 -5.12 13.47
C GLU A 59 5.03 -4.27 12.58
N GLU A 60 5.35 -4.17 11.28
CA GLU A 60 4.55 -3.43 10.31
C GLU A 60 3.13 -3.98 10.20
N LEU A 61 2.96 -5.30 10.23
CA LEU A 61 1.62 -5.90 10.23
C LEU A 61 0.82 -5.54 11.49
N GLN A 62 1.46 -5.52 12.67
CA GLN A 62 0.82 -5.11 13.92
C GLN A 62 0.42 -3.62 13.87
N ARG A 63 1.32 -2.77 13.35
CA ARG A 63 1.06 -1.36 13.17
C ARG A 63 -0.10 -1.10 12.20
N LEU A 64 -0.11 -1.79 11.05
CA LEU A 64 -1.20 -1.71 10.08
C LEU A 64 -2.54 -2.12 10.69
N ARG A 65 -2.59 -3.19 11.49
CA ARG A 65 -3.82 -3.59 12.19
C ARG A 65 -4.34 -2.49 13.10
N TYR A 66 -3.45 -1.84 13.84
CA TYR A 66 -3.82 -0.73 14.73
C TYR A 66 -4.31 0.49 13.94
N GLU A 67 -3.61 0.88 12.89
CA GLU A 67 -4.00 2.03 12.05
C GLU A 67 -5.35 1.77 11.37
N LEU A 68 -5.60 0.54 10.90
CA LEU A 68 -6.89 0.15 10.31
C LEU A 68 -8.02 0.09 11.33
N SER A 69 -7.77 -0.34 12.57
CA SER A 69 -8.78 -0.28 13.63
C SER A 69 -9.16 1.17 13.95
N VAL A 70 -8.17 2.05 14.06
CA VAL A 70 -8.40 3.49 14.28
C VAL A 70 -9.17 4.11 13.11
N LEU A 71 -8.85 3.72 11.88
CA LEU A 71 -9.58 4.17 10.68
C LEU A 71 -11.05 3.76 10.71
N GLY A 72 -11.34 2.51 11.09
CA GLY A 72 -12.70 2.00 11.22
C GLY A 72 -13.48 2.68 12.35
N GLU A 73 -12.84 2.90 13.51
CA GLU A 73 -13.43 3.63 14.63
C GLU A 73 -13.77 5.08 14.26
N TRP A 74 -12.83 5.78 13.59
CA TRP A 74 -13.05 7.13 13.10
C TRP A 74 -14.23 7.21 12.14
N PHE A 75 -14.30 6.29 11.17
CA PHE A 75 -15.39 6.27 10.18
C PHE A 75 -16.76 6.11 10.87
N LYS A 76 -16.82 5.19 11.84
CA LYS A 76 -18.04 4.94 12.60
C LYS A 76 -18.45 6.16 13.44
N GLU A 77 -17.53 6.75 14.18
CA GLU A 77 -17.81 7.93 15.01
C GLU A 77 -18.30 9.11 14.17
N GLU A 78 -17.65 9.34 13.02
CA GLU A 78 -18.04 10.39 12.09
C GLU A 78 -19.44 10.14 11.50
N TRP A 79 -19.73 8.88 11.12
CA TRP A 79 -21.04 8.47 10.64
C TRP A 79 -22.14 8.67 11.69
N ASP A 80 -21.91 8.18 12.91
CA ASP A 80 -22.86 8.28 14.02
C ASP A 80 -23.13 9.76 14.37
N THR A 81 -22.08 10.59 14.40
CA THR A 81 -22.18 12.03 14.65
C THR A 81 -22.99 12.73 13.56
N LEU A 82 -22.76 12.38 12.30
CA LEU A 82 -23.48 12.95 11.16
C LEU A 82 -24.96 12.59 11.20
N MET A 83 -25.28 11.31 11.41
CA MET A 83 -26.65 10.84 11.52
C MET A 83 -27.37 11.47 12.71
N PHE A 84 -26.68 11.63 13.84
CA PHE A 84 -27.21 12.34 15.00
C PHE A 84 -27.51 13.81 14.68
N ALA A 85 -26.59 14.53 14.04
CA ALA A 85 -26.79 15.92 13.65
C ALA A 85 -27.98 16.09 12.69
N MET A 86 -28.15 15.17 11.72
CA MET A 86 -29.30 15.14 10.81
C MET A 86 -30.62 14.94 11.57
N SER A 87 -30.63 14.13 12.64
CA SER A 87 -31.82 13.91 13.46
C SER A 87 -32.20 15.08 14.38
N MET A 88 -31.26 15.99 14.65
CA MET A 88 -31.42 17.08 15.61
C MET A 88 -31.74 18.44 14.98
N THR A 89 -31.67 18.55 13.66
CA THR A 89 -31.88 19.82 12.95
C THR A 89 -33.11 19.75 12.06
N ASP A 90 -33.95 20.78 12.15
CA ASP A 90 -35.12 20.96 11.26
C ASP A 90 -34.83 22.01 10.16
N ASP A 91 -33.64 22.61 10.16
CA ASP A 91 -33.24 23.60 9.15
C ASP A 91 -32.90 22.90 7.83
N ALA A 92 -33.70 23.17 6.80
CA ALA A 92 -33.55 22.62 5.46
C ALA A 92 -32.15 22.88 4.85
N ASN A 93 -31.54 24.04 5.12
CA ASN A 93 -30.21 24.36 4.58
C ASN A 93 -29.13 23.50 5.25
N LEU A 94 -29.22 23.31 6.56
CA LEU A 94 -28.31 22.45 7.31
C LEU A 94 -28.52 20.97 6.91
N LEU A 95 -29.76 20.52 6.76
CA LEU A 95 -30.06 19.17 6.30
C LEU A 95 -29.46 18.88 4.91
N PHE A 96 -29.57 19.82 3.97
CA PHE A 96 -28.96 19.69 2.66
C PHE A 96 -27.43 19.49 2.77
N GLN A 97 -26.74 20.35 3.53
CA GLN A 97 -25.29 20.27 3.72
C GLN A 97 -24.85 18.98 4.44
N LEU A 98 -25.63 18.53 5.43
CA LEU A 98 -25.36 17.26 6.11
C LEU A 98 -25.56 16.07 5.18
N ASN A 99 -26.53 16.13 4.26
CA ASN A 99 -26.74 15.09 3.28
C ASN A 99 -25.60 15.05 2.23
N GLU A 100 -25.07 16.20 1.79
CA GLU A 100 -23.85 16.23 0.96
C GLU A 100 -22.66 15.60 1.68
N ARG A 101 -22.46 15.94 2.97
CA ARG A 101 -21.41 15.31 3.78
C ARG A 101 -21.61 13.80 3.93
N ARG A 102 -22.86 13.34 4.01
CA ARG A 102 -23.22 11.91 4.07
C ARG A 102 -22.79 11.18 2.82
N THR A 103 -23.14 11.73 1.65
CA THR A 103 -22.74 11.19 0.35
C THR A 103 -21.21 11.13 0.23
N ASN A 104 -20.51 12.20 0.62
CA ASN A 104 -19.04 12.23 0.58
C ASN A 104 -18.41 11.18 1.50
N LEU A 105 -18.96 10.98 2.70
CA LEU A 105 -18.47 9.97 3.64
C LEU A 105 -18.65 8.55 3.10
N ILE A 106 -19.77 8.25 2.44
CA ILE A 106 -19.99 6.97 1.76
C ILE A 106 -18.98 6.77 0.63
N ARG A 107 -18.77 7.78 -0.23
CA ARG A 107 -17.77 7.74 -1.31
C ARG A 107 -16.36 7.47 -0.78
N LEU A 108 -16.00 8.12 0.32
CA LEU A 108 -14.72 7.88 1.00
C LEU A 108 -14.60 6.44 1.49
N GLY A 109 -15.65 5.90 2.11
CA GLY A 109 -15.70 4.51 2.57
C GLY A 109 -15.59 3.49 1.43
N LEU A 110 -16.22 3.75 0.28
CA LEU A 110 -16.11 2.92 -0.92
C LEU A 110 -14.67 2.91 -1.45
N GLY A 111 -14.07 4.10 -1.59
CA GLY A 111 -12.68 4.24 -2.02
C GLY A 111 -11.70 3.53 -1.09
N TRP A 112 -11.92 3.61 0.23
CA TRP A 112 -11.11 2.87 1.19
C TRP A 112 -11.32 1.36 1.08
N THR A 113 -12.54 0.88 0.91
CA THR A 113 -12.84 -0.56 0.76
C THR A 113 -12.14 -1.13 -0.47
N GLN A 114 -12.15 -0.41 -1.59
CA GLN A 114 -11.45 -0.79 -2.82
C GLN A 114 -9.92 -0.77 -2.61
N ALA A 115 -9.37 0.30 -2.03
CA ALA A 115 -7.93 0.42 -1.77
C ALA A 115 -7.41 -0.68 -0.82
N LEU A 116 -8.24 -1.12 0.13
CA LEU A 116 -7.91 -2.13 1.13
C LEU A 116 -8.27 -3.55 0.69
N SER A 117 -8.80 -3.75 -0.52
CA SER A 117 -9.23 -5.05 -1.04
C SER A 117 -8.10 -6.09 -1.13
N ASN A 118 -6.87 -5.62 -1.38
CA ASN A 118 -5.67 -6.45 -1.47
C ASN A 118 -5.16 -6.95 -0.11
N LEU A 119 -5.68 -6.43 0.99
CA LEU A 119 -5.26 -6.85 2.33
C LEU A 119 -5.89 -8.19 2.72
N PRO A 120 -5.17 -9.01 3.52
CA PRO A 120 -5.73 -10.23 4.09
C PRO A 120 -7.06 -9.96 4.82
N ALA A 121 -8.02 -10.87 4.68
CA ALA A 121 -9.37 -10.72 5.26
C ALA A 121 -9.36 -10.53 6.79
N ASP A 122 -8.38 -11.09 7.48
CA ASP A 122 -8.19 -11.00 8.93
C ASP A 122 -7.58 -9.66 9.39
N VAL A 123 -7.19 -8.80 8.45
CA VAL A 123 -6.59 -7.47 8.69
C VAL A 123 -7.52 -6.36 8.21
N ARG A 124 -8.42 -6.65 7.25
CA ARG A 124 -9.35 -5.65 6.70
C ARG A 124 -10.25 -5.07 7.79
N PRO A 125 -10.37 -3.73 7.88
CA PRO A 125 -11.27 -3.11 8.84
C PRO A 125 -12.72 -3.40 8.45
N SER A 126 -13.55 -3.65 9.44
CA SER A 126 -15.00 -3.65 9.25
C SER A 126 -15.47 -2.22 9.34
N PHE A 127 -15.74 -1.59 8.19
CA PHE A 127 -16.41 -0.30 8.16
C PHE A 127 -17.86 -0.49 8.58
N VAL A 128 -18.16 -0.23 9.85
CA VAL A 128 -19.52 -0.21 10.36
C VAL A 128 -20.07 1.19 10.11
N GLY A 129 -21.04 1.31 9.21
CA GLY A 129 -21.63 2.60 8.85
C GLY A 129 -22.97 2.45 8.11
N PRO A 130 -23.08 2.87 6.83
CA PRO A 130 -24.33 2.83 6.07
C PRO A 130 -24.93 1.42 5.94
N GLU A 131 -26.26 1.35 5.79
CA GLU A 131 -26.92 0.12 5.36
C GLU A 131 -26.44 -0.31 3.97
N PRO A 132 -26.41 -1.62 3.64
CA PRO A 132 -25.99 -2.13 2.33
C PRO A 132 -26.65 -1.42 1.14
N ALA A 133 -27.91 -1.01 1.28
CA ALA A 133 -28.64 -0.26 0.25
C ALA A 133 -28.04 1.13 -0.02
N GLN A 134 -27.52 1.80 1.01
CA GLN A 134 -26.92 3.15 0.90
C GLN A 134 -25.55 3.12 0.25
N TRP A 135 -24.82 2.01 0.40
CA TRP A 135 -23.59 1.75 -0.34
C TRP A 135 -23.88 1.58 -1.84
N MET A 136 -24.87 0.72 -2.15
CA MET A 136 -25.23 0.38 -3.52
C MET A 136 -25.81 1.58 -4.30
N GLU A 137 -26.58 2.45 -3.66
CA GLU A 137 -27.13 3.67 -4.27
C GLU A 137 -26.02 4.60 -4.79
N ILE A 138 -24.99 4.84 -3.99
CA ILE A 138 -23.88 5.72 -4.35
C ILE A 138 -22.87 5.04 -5.27
N GLU A 139 -22.70 3.72 -5.16
CA GLU A 139 -21.89 2.95 -6.11
C GLU A 139 -22.49 3.03 -7.52
N LEU A 140 -23.82 2.85 -7.65
CA LEU A 140 -24.53 3.04 -8.92
C LEU A 140 -24.45 4.46 -9.46
N GLU A 141 -24.53 5.48 -8.59
CA GLU A 141 -24.35 6.89 -8.98
C GLU A 141 -22.93 7.15 -9.48
N THR A 142 -21.92 6.61 -8.80
CA THR A 142 -20.51 6.76 -9.19
C THR A 142 -20.21 6.06 -10.52
N ASP A 143 -20.79 4.88 -10.74
CA ASP A 143 -20.67 4.15 -12.01
C ASP A 143 -21.40 4.88 -13.14
N ALA A 144 -22.56 5.48 -12.87
CA ALA A 144 -23.29 6.28 -13.84
C ALA A 144 -22.51 7.54 -14.24
N ASP A 145 -21.95 8.28 -13.27
CA ASP A 145 -21.09 9.44 -13.51
C ASP A 145 -19.87 9.05 -14.38
N HIS A 146 -19.28 7.87 -14.13
CA HIS A 146 -18.15 7.37 -14.93
C HIS A 146 -18.57 7.01 -16.35
N VAL A 147 -19.75 6.44 -16.56
CA VAL A 147 -20.28 6.13 -17.89
C VAL A 147 -20.60 7.42 -18.66
N GLU A 148 -21.14 8.43 -17.99
CA GLU A 148 -21.43 9.74 -18.59
C GLU A 148 -20.13 10.44 -19.03
N LEU A 149 -19.09 10.44 -18.19
CA LEU A 149 -17.76 10.95 -18.55
C LEU A 149 -17.16 10.25 -19.77
N LEU A 150 -17.27 8.92 -19.87
CA LEU A 150 -16.79 8.17 -21.03
C LEU A 150 -17.58 8.53 -22.31
N GLN A 151 -18.89 8.73 -22.20
CA GLN A 151 -19.74 9.15 -23.31
C GLN A 151 -19.38 10.57 -23.78
N GLU A 152 -19.14 11.50 -22.86
CA GLU A 152 -18.66 12.86 -23.21
C GLU A 152 -17.30 12.82 -23.93
N MET A 153 -16.38 11.94 -23.49
CA MET A 153 -15.08 11.75 -24.15
C MET A 153 -15.21 11.14 -25.57
N GLU A 154 -16.18 10.25 -25.79
CA GLU A 154 -16.49 9.71 -27.12
C GLU A 154 -17.13 10.76 -28.03
N GLU A 155 -18.01 11.62 -27.50
CA GLU A 155 -18.66 12.71 -28.25
C GLU A 155 -17.68 13.81 -28.67
N ASP A 156 -16.66 14.11 -27.85
CA ASP A 156 -15.60 15.07 -28.17
C ASP A 156 -14.59 14.57 -29.23
N GLY A 157 -14.80 13.37 -29.79
CA GLY A 157 -14.09 12.91 -30.98
C GLY A 157 -12.60 12.66 -30.74
N TYR A 158 -12.19 12.27 -29.53
CA TYR A 158 -10.89 11.67 -29.30
C TYR A 158 -10.79 10.37 -30.11
N GLN A 159 -10.32 10.47 -31.35
CA GLN A 159 -9.82 9.33 -32.10
C GLN A 159 -8.58 8.83 -31.38
N PHE A 160 -8.76 7.77 -30.60
CA PHE A 160 -7.66 6.95 -30.12
C PHE A 160 -6.97 6.39 -31.38
N ASP A 161 -5.76 6.86 -31.68
CA ASP A 161 -4.97 6.36 -32.81
C ASP A 161 -4.55 4.92 -32.46
N ASP A 162 -5.29 3.94 -33.00
CA ASP A 162 -5.01 2.51 -32.83
C ASP A 162 -3.57 2.13 -33.27
N ASP A 163 -2.91 3.00 -34.03
CA ASP A 163 -1.52 2.84 -34.49
C ASP A 163 -0.48 3.02 -33.35
N ASP A 164 -0.86 3.61 -32.21
CA ASP A 164 0.02 3.78 -31.02
C ASP A 164 -0.15 2.66 -29.97
N LEU A 165 -1.08 1.71 -30.18
CA LEU A 165 -1.17 0.51 -29.35
C LEU A 165 0.03 -0.40 -29.61
N ASP A 166 0.90 -0.54 -28.61
CA ASP A 166 1.92 -1.58 -28.62
C ASP A 166 1.23 -2.95 -28.66
N MET A 167 1.24 -3.56 -29.86
CA MET A 167 0.65 -4.87 -30.14
C MET A 167 1.14 -5.95 -29.16
N GLY A 168 2.34 -5.79 -28.59
CA GLY A 168 2.87 -6.65 -27.54
C GLY A 168 2.16 -6.51 -26.18
N LEU A 169 1.67 -5.31 -25.85
CA LEU A 169 0.89 -5.07 -24.62
C LEU A 169 -0.50 -5.69 -24.72
N VAL A 170 -1.14 -5.59 -25.89
CA VAL A 170 -2.45 -6.19 -26.15
C VAL A 170 -2.36 -7.72 -26.08
N GLU A 171 -1.35 -8.31 -26.72
CA GLU A 171 -1.12 -9.76 -26.65
C GLU A 171 -0.82 -10.21 -25.21
N HIS A 172 -0.13 -9.37 -24.41
CA HIS A 172 0.10 -9.68 -23.00
C HIS A 172 -1.17 -9.63 -22.15
N MET A 173 -2.07 -8.67 -22.38
CA MET A 173 -3.36 -8.62 -21.70
C MET A 173 -4.24 -9.83 -22.05
N ASP A 174 -4.25 -10.26 -23.30
CA ASP A 174 -4.95 -11.49 -23.72
C ASP A 174 -4.35 -12.73 -23.05
N THR A 175 -3.02 -12.80 -22.91
CA THR A 175 -2.36 -13.92 -22.21
C THR A 175 -2.69 -13.96 -20.72
N LEU A 176 -2.83 -12.80 -20.07
CA LEU A 176 -3.25 -12.68 -18.68
C LEU A 176 -4.72 -13.08 -18.49
N ALA A 177 -5.60 -12.64 -19.39
CA ALA A 177 -7.02 -13.01 -19.37
C ALA A 177 -7.22 -14.53 -19.57
N LEU A 178 -6.44 -15.15 -20.46
CA LEU A 178 -6.44 -16.60 -20.66
C LEU A 178 -5.88 -17.36 -19.45
N ALA A 179 -4.84 -16.84 -18.81
CA ALA A 179 -4.27 -17.45 -17.61
C ALA A 179 -5.22 -17.41 -16.42
N ASP A 180 -5.97 -16.31 -16.24
CA ASP A 180 -6.99 -16.20 -15.21
C ASP A 180 -8.20 -17.09 -15.51
N ALA A 181 -8.65 -17.18 -16.76
CA ALA A 181 -9.73 -18.10 -17.15
C ALA A 181 -9.38 -19.57 -16.88
N GLN A 182 -8.11 -19.96 -17.05
CA GLN A 182 -7.64 -21.30 -16.70
C GLN A 182 -7.56 -21.54 -15.19
N ARG A 183 -7.33 -20.48 -14.39
CA ARG A 183 -7.27 -20.55 -12.93
C ARG A 183 -8.64 -20.73 -12.27
N PHE A 184 -9.72 -20.31 -12.95
CA PHE A 184 -11.10 -20.48 -12.49
C PHE A 184 -11.85 -21.65 -13.16
N GLY A 185 -11.23 -22.34 -14.13
CA GLY A 185 -11.81 -23.48 -14.84
C GLY A 185 -11.51 -24.86 -14.24
N ASP A 186 -10.61 -24.96 -13.26
CA ASP A 186 -10.28 -26.20 -12.53
C ASP A 186 -10.87 -26.18 -11.10
N MET A 187 -12.20 -26.08 -11.02
CA MET A 187 -13.01 -26.58 -9.88
C MET A 187 -14.27 -27.28 -10.38
#